data_AF-A0A963EDK1-F1
#
_entry.id   AF-A0A963EDK1-F1
#
_cell.length_a   1.000
_cell.length_b   1.000
_cell.length_c   1.000
_cell.angle_alpha   90.00
_cell.angle_beta   90.00
_cell.angle_gamma   90.00
#
_symmetry.space_group_name_H-M   'P 1'
#
loop_
_entity.id
_entity.type
_entity.pdbx_description
1 polymer ?
#
loop_
_entity_poly.entity_id
_entity_poly.type
_entity_poly.pdbx_seq_one_letter_code
_entity_poly.pdbx_strand_id
1 'polypeptide(L)'
;MLALILLLGVSAAAQAARIKDLAEIAGVRSNQLLGYGLVVGLDGSGDKDNAAPYTMQSLRSMLTQLGIVVPPGVKLKPKNVAAVSIHAELPPFAKNGQRIDVTVSSIGDAKNLRGGSLL
;
A
#
# COMPACT_ATOMS: atom_id res chain seq x y z
N MET A 1 8.60 70.95 3.09
CA MET A 1 9.13 70.10 1.99
C MET A 1 9.92 68.89 2.52
N LEU A 2 10.88 69.07 3.46
CA LEU A 2 11.68 67.97 4.03
C LEU A 2 10.84 66.87 4.74
N ALA A 3 9.82 67.25 5.51
CA ALA A 3 8.95 66.31 6.22
C ALA A 3 8.11 65.44 5.26
N LEU A 4 7.76 65.96 4.09
CA LEU A 4 6.98 65.23 3.08
C LEU A 4 7.85 64.18 2.37
N ILE A 5 9.15 64.48 2.17
CA ILE A 5 10.13 63.54 1.61
C ILE A 5 10.40 62.38 2.59
N LEU A 6 10.43 62.67 3.89
CA LEU A 6 10.64 61.65 4.92
C LEU A 6 9.47 60.65 5.00
N LEU A 7 8.21 61.11 4.81
CA LEU A 7 7.04 60.23 4.80
C LEU A 7 7.02 59.28 3.58
N LEU A 8 7.57 59.69 2.44
CA LEU A 8 7.58 58.86 1.23
C LEU A 8 8.59 57.70 1.30
N GLY A 9 9.57 57.77 2.21
CA GLY A 9 10.58 56.71 2.41
C GLY A 9 10.12 55.55 3.31
N VAL A 10 9.00 55.68 4.02
CA VAL A 10 8.49 54.66 4.96
C VAL A 10 7.54 53.69 4.24
N SER A 11 7.97 53.14 3.11
CA SER A 11 7.26 52.06 2.44
C SER A 11 7.76 50.74 3.00
N ALA A 12 7.00 50.14 3.94
CA ALA A 12 7.33 48.82 4.47
C ALA A 12 7.26 47.77 3.35
N ALA A 13 8.27 46.91 3.27
CA ALA A 13 8.30 45.82 2.30
C ALA A 13 7.11 44.88 2.54
N ALA A 14 6.21 44.78 1.56
CA ALA A 14 5.05 43.90 1.64
C ALA A 14 5.51 42.43 1.63
N GLN A 15 5.34 41.75 2.77
CA GLN A 15 5.56 40.32 2.93
C GLN A 15 4.34 39.57 2.38
N ALA A 16 4.31 39.34 1.06
CA ALA A 16 3.24 38.57 0.43
C ALA A 16 3.55 37.07 0.53
N ALA A 17 2.79 36.35 1.36
CA ALA A 17 2.76 34.89 1.35
C ALA A 17 1.67 34.42 0.37
N ARG A 18 1.96 33.39 -0.43
CA ARG A 18 0.94 32.85 -1.34
C ARG A 18 -0.07 32.07 -0.51
N ILE A 19 -1.36 32.19 -0.80
CA ILE A 19 -2.44 31.47 -0.07
C ILE A 19 -2.18 29.95 -0.06
N LYS A 20 -1.63 29.40 -1.14
CA LYS A 20 -1.27 27.97 -1.23
C LYS A 20 -0.15 27.52 -0.27
N ASP A 21 0.65 28.45 0.25
CA ASP A 21 1.70 28.17 1.22
C ASP A 21 1.16 28.26 2.67
N LEU A 22 -0.07 28.77 2.85
CA LEU A 22 -0.71 29.01 4.15
C LEU A 22 -2.02 28.23 4.37
N ALA A 23 -2.54 27.58 3.33
CA ALA A 23 -3.82 26.90 3.37
C ALA A 23 -3.77 25.57 2.62
N GLU A 24 -4.33 24.53 3.24
CA GLU A 24 -4.58 23.24 2.62
C GLU A 24 -6.03 23.14 2.15
N ILE A 25 -6.25 22.38 1.08
CA ILE A 25 -7.61 22.16 0.57
C ILE A 25 -8.30 21.13 1.48
N ALA A 26 -9.37 21.56 2.14
CA ALA A 26 -10.19 20.69 2.97
C ALA A 26 -10.70 19.48 2.17
N GLY A 27 -10.48 18.26 2.70
CA GLY A 27 -10.89 17.01 2.05
C GLY A 27 -9.83 16.39 1.13
N VAL A 28 -8.68 17.02 0.93
CA VAL A 28 -7.53 16.42 0.24
C VAL A 28 -6.77 15.53 1.20
N ARG A 29 -7.30 14.32 1.39
CA ARG A 29 -6.71 13.29 2.24
C ARG A 29 -6.34 12.09 1.39
N SER A 30 -5.17 11.53 1.67
CA SER A 30 -4.86 10.18 1.23
C SER A 30 -5.65 9.16 2.07
N ASN A 31 -5.95 8.02 1.47
CA ASN A 31 -6.65 6.92 2.15
C ASN A 31 -5.74 5.71 2.20
N GLN A 32 -5.56 5.14 3.40
CA GLN A 32 -4.83 3.89 3.53
C GLN A 32 -5.70 2.74 3.03
N LEU A 33 -5.12 1.94 2.16
CA LEU A 33 -5.70 0.71 1.65
C LEU A 33 -4.97 -0.45 2.29
N LEU A 34 -5.71 -1.32 2.96
CA LEU A 34 -5.20 -2.56 3.54
C LEU A 34 -5.83 -3.74 2.81
N GLY A 35 -5.01 -4.73 2.49
CA GLY A 35 -5.41 -5.94 1.79
C GLY A 35 -4.70 -7.18 2.33
N TYR A 36 -5.30 -8.32 2.02
CA TYR A 36 -4.73 -9.64 2.25
C TYR A 36 -4.72 -10.38 0.91
N GLY A 37 -3.63 -11.09 0.62
CA GLY A 37 -3.50 -11.83 -0.63
C GLY A 37 -2.57 -13.02 -0.50
N LEU A 38 -2.40 -13.71 -1.63
CA LEU A 38 -1.48 -14.84 -1.76
C LEU A 38 -0.47 -14.55 -2.85
N VAL A 39 0.82 -14.69 -2.55
CA VAL A 39 1.86 -14.71 -3.57
C VAL A 39 2.16 -16.15 -3.93
N VAL A 40 2.00 -16.50 -5.21
CA VAL A 40 2.23 -17.86 -5.73
C VAL A 40 3.41 -17.88 -6.70
N GLY A 41 3.92 -19.07 -7.01
CA GLY A 41 5.01 -19.24 -7.98
C GLY A 41 6.40 -18.97 -7.38
N LEU A 42 6.51 -19.02 -6.06
CA LEU A 42 7.79 -18.90 -5.38
C LEU A 42 8.61 -20.18 -5.56
N ASP A 43 9.93 -20.05 -5.76
CA ASP A 43 10.85 -21.17 -5.96
C ASP A 43 11.36 -21.69 -4.62
N GLY A 44 10.46 -22.32 -3.83
CA GLY A 44 10.79 -22.86 -2.52
C GLY A 44 11.06 -21.81 -1.42
N SER A 45 10.85 -20.52 -1.71
CA SER A 45 11.04 -19.39 -0.79
C SER A 45 9.75 -18.94 -0.07
N GLY A 46 8.63 -19.60 -0.31
CA GLY A 46 7.34 -19.36 0.35
C GLY A 46 7.30 -19.83 1.80
N ASP A 47 6.10 -19.87 2.37
CA ASP A 47 5.90 -20.16 3.77
C ASP A 47 6.28 -21.61 4.14
N LYS A 48 6.70 -21.81 5.39
CA LYS A 48 7.02 -23.14 5.93
C LYS A 48 5.76 -23.80 6.49
N ASP A 49 5.64 -25.11 6.29
CA ASP A 49 4.48 -25.93 6.70
C ASP A 49 4.02 -25.74 8.15
N ASN A 50 4.95 -25.55 9.09
CA ASN A 50 4.64 -25.49 10.53
C ASN A 50 4.43 -24.07 11.07
N ALA A 51 4.72 -23.03 10.29
CA ALA A 51 4.68 -21.64 10.76
C ALA A 51 3.51 -20.82 10.18
N ALA A 52 2.78 -21.38 9.22
CA ALA A 52 1.79 -20.62 8.44
C ALA A 52 0.43 -21.34 8.28
N PRO A 53 -0.28 -21.63 9.39
CA PRO A 53 -1.63 -22.22 9.33
C PRO A 53 -2.62 -21.35 8.53
N TYR A 54 -2.44 -20.02 8.58
CA TYR A 54 -3.29 -19.05 7.89
C TYR A 54 -3.11 -19.09 6.36
N THR A 55 -1.89 -19.27 5.85
CA THR A 55 -1.60 -19.40 4.41
C THR A 55 -2.31 -20.62 3.81
N MET A 56 -2.29 -21.73 4.53
CA MET A 56 -2.96 -22.97 4.12
C MET A 56 -4.48 -22.83 4.11
N GLN A 57 -5.04 -22.13 5.10
CA GLN A 57 -6.47 -21.87 5.13
C GLN A 57 -6.89 -20.94 3.99
N SER A 58 -6.15 -19.87 3.74
CA SER A 58 -6.43 -18.93 2.66
C SER A 58 -6.31 -19.56 1.28
N LEU A 59 -5.29 -20.38 1.05
CA LEU A 59 -5.16 -21.12 -0.21
C LEU A 59 -6.33 -22.09 -0.43
N ARG A 60 -6.80 -22.78 0.63
CA ARG A 60 -8.00 -23.61 0.54
C ARG A 60 -9.25 -22.81 0.23
N SER A 61 -9.45 -21.66 0.89
CA SER A 61 -10.58 -20.76 0.62
C SER A 61 -10.56 -20.25 -0.83
N MET A 62 -9.40 -19.82 -1.32
CA MET A 62 -9.20 -19.39 -2.71
C MET A 62 -9.56 -20.51 -3.70
N LEU A 63 -9.00 -21.71 -3.50
CA LEU A 63 -9.29 -22.86 -4.35
C LEU A 63 -10.79 -23.22 -4.32
N THR A 64 -11.42 -23.14 -3.15
CA THR A 64 -12.86 -23.39 -3.00
C THR A 64 -13.69 -22.34 -3.76
N GLN A 65 -13.31 -21.06 -3.71
CA GLN A 65 -13.96 -19.99 -4.48
C GLN A 65 -13.82 -20.20 -5.99
N LEU A 66 -12.74 -20.83 -6.45
CA LEU A 66 -12.52 -21.23 -7.83
C LEU A 66 -13.23 -22.55 -8.21
N GLY A 67 -14.02 -23.14 -7.31
CA GLY A 67 -14.72 -24.41 -7.52
C GLY A 67 -13.85 -25.65 -7.36
N ILE A 68 -12.61 -25.49 -6.86
CA ILE A 68 -11.67 -26.58 -6.62
C ILE A 68 -11.78 -27.03 -5.17
N VAL A 69 -12.38 -28.21 -4.95
CA VAL A 69 -12.50 -28.79 -3.61
C VAL A 69 -11.18 -29.49 -3.26
N VAL A 70 -10.49 -28.98 -2.23
CA VAL A 70 -9.29 -29.63 -1.68
C VAL A 70 -9.72 -30.66 -0.64
N PRO A 71 -9.48 -31.98 -0.85
CA PRO A 71 -9.86 -33.00 0.10
C PRO A 71 -9.20 -32.82 1.47
N PRO A 72 -9.89 -33.16 2.58
CA PRO A 72 -9.29 -33.15 3.91
C PRO A 72 -8.08 -34.09 3.95
N GLY A 73 -6.96 -33.61 4.53
CA GLY A 73 -5.71 -34.37 4.62
C GLY A 73 -4.70 -34.13 3.50
N VAL A 74 -5.06 -33.44 2.41
CA VAL A 74 -4.08 -33.00 1.41
C VAL A 74 -3.20 -31.90 2.02
N LYS A 75 -1.93 -32.23 2.25
CA LYS A 75 -0.88 -31.28 2.62
C LYS A 75 -0.43 -30.52 1.37
N LEU A 76 -1.08 -29.40 1.10
CA LEU A 76 -0.58 -28.41 0.14
C LEU A 76 0.81 -27.96 0.62
N LYS A 77 1.76 -27.80 -0.31
CA LYS A 77 3.13 -27.40 0.02
C LYS A 77 3.23 -25.87 -0.01
N PRO A 78 3.31 -25.18 1.13
CA PRO A 78 3.40 -23.72 1.19
C PRO A 78 4.76 -23.20 0.74
N LYS A 79 5.78 -24.05 0.50
CA LYS A 79 7.10 -23.58 0.04
C LYS A 79 7.05 -22.78 -1.27
N ASN A 80 5.98 -22.89 -2.06
CA ASN A 80 5.81 -22.13 -3.30
C ASN A 80 4.72 -21.04 -3.21
N VAL A 81 4.17 -20.82 -2.01
CA VAL A 81 3.06 -19.89 -1.75
C VAL A 81 3.29 -19.13 -0.44
N ALA A 82 3.06 -17.83 -0.42
CA ALA A 82 3.15 -17.02 0.80
C ALA A 82 1.85 -16.25 1.04
N ALA A 83 1.38 -16.23 2.29
CA ALA A 83 0.35 -15.27 2.69
C ALA A 83 1.00 -13.90 2.88
N VAL A 84 0.38 -12.87 2.31
CA VAL A 84 0.91 -11.52 2.35
C VAL A 84 -0.11 -10.50 2.81
N SER A 85 0.39 -9.48 3.50
CA SER A 85 -0.34 -8.24 3.74
C SER A 85 0.03 -7.25 2.66
N ILE A 86 -0.97 -6.50 2.22
CA ILE A 86 -0.83 -5.47 1.20
C ILE A 86 -1.21 -4.16 1.87
N HIS A 87 -0.34 -3.16 1.76
CA HIS A 87 -0.65 -1.81 2.22
C HIS A 87 -0.33 -0.83 1.10
N ALA A 88 -1.20 0.14 0.88
CA ALA A 88 -1.01 1.18 -0.11
C ALA A 88 -1.65 2.48 0.34
N GLU A 89 -1.20 3.58 -0.23
CA GLU A 89 -1.76 4.90 0.01
C GLU A 89 -2.46 5.37 -1.26
N LEU A 90 -3.79 5.50 -1.22
CA LEU A 90 -4.58 6.03 -2.32
C LEU A 90 -4.49 7.56 -2.29
N PRO A 91 -3.85 8.19 -3.30
CA PRO A 91 -3.74 9.63 -3.32
C PRO A 91 -5.12 10.29 -3.51
N PRO A 92 -5.29 11.51 -3.00
CA PRO A 92 -6.51 12.27 -3.25
C PRO A 92 -6.73 12.46 -4.76
N PHE A 93 -7.99 12.43 -5.19
CA PHE A 93 -8.38 12.57 -6.60
C PHE A 93 -7.86 11.47 -7.55
N ALA A 94 -7.43 10.31 -7.02
CA ALA A 94 -7.12 9.15 -7.84
C ALA A 94 -8.31 8.77 -8.74
N LYS A 95 -8.04 8.46 -10.01
CA LYS A 95 -9.06 8.06 -10.99
C LYS A 95 -9.07 6.55 -11.18
N ASN A 96 -10.22 6.02 -11.60
CA ASN A 96 -10.33 4.60 -11.97
C ASN A 96 -9.32 4.24 -13.06
N GLY A 97 -8.60 3.14 -12.86
CA GLY A 97 -7.54 2.68 -13.76
C GLY A 97 -6.16 3.32 -13.51
N GLN A 98 -6.04 4.28 -12.60
CA GLN A 98 -4.74 4.81 -12.19
C GLN A 98 -3.96 3.75 -11.41
N ARG A 99 -2.68 3.60 -11.75
CA ARG A 99 -1.77 2.73 -11.00
C ARG A 99 -1.32 3.45 -9.73
N ILE A 100 -1.27 2.70 -8.64
CA ILE A 100 -0.72 3.13 -7.36
C ILE A 100 0.35 2.14 -6.92
N ASP A 101 1.35 2.63 -6.21
CA ASP A 101 2.36 1.78 -5.61
C ASP A 101 1.79 1.08 -4.38
N VAL A 102 2.16 -0.18 -4.22
CA VAL A 102 1.72 -1.02 -3.11
C VAL A 102 2.94 -1.61 -2.43
N THR A 103 2.88 -1.76 -1.12
CA THR A 103 3.86 -2.50 -0.34
C THR A 103 3.28 -3.85 0.00
N VAL A 104 4.01 -4.91 -0.35
CA VAL A 104 3.61 -6.29 -0.08
C VAL A 104 4.62 -6.90 0.89
N SER A 105 4.11 -7.41 2.00
CA SER A 105 4.91 -7.98 3.08
C SER A 105 4.45 -9.39 3.40
N SER A 106 5.39 -10.31 3.62
CA SER A 106 5.07 -11.66 4.10
C SER A 106 4.46 -11.58 5.50
N ILE A 107 3.34 -12.27 5.70
CA ILE A 107 2.75 -12.46 7.04
C ILE A 107 3.41 -13.66 7.74
N GLY A 108 3.83 -14.66 6.96
CA GLY A 108 4.51 -15.85 7.45
C GLY A 108 6.03 -15.79 7.28
N ASP A 109 6.64 -16.98 7.29
CA ASP A 109 8.09 -17.22 7.26
C ASP A 109 8.69 -17.29 5.84
N ALA A 110 8.00 -16.77 4.82
CA ALA A 110 8.55 -16.72 3.48
C ALA A 110 9.89 -15.97 3.45
N LYS A 111 10.91 -16.60 2.88
CA LYS A 111 12.28 -16.04 2.80
C LYS A 111 12.39 -14.93 1.75
N ASN A 112 11.59 -15.01 0.69
CA ASN A 112 11.62 -14.06 -0.42
C ASN A 112 10.31 -14.14 -1.22
N LEU A 113 9.78 -12.99 -1.62
CA LEU A 113 8.58 -12.86 -2.47
C LEU A 113 8.91 -12.59 -3.95
N ARG A 114 10.18 -12.31 -4.28
CA ARG A 114 10.62 -12.03 -5.66
C ARG A 114 10.38 -13.23 -6.57
N GLY A 115 9.94 -12.95 -7.79
CA GLY A 115 9.61 -13.97 -8.79
C GLY A 115 8.21 -14.57 -8.62
N GLY A 116 7.53 -14.30 -7.51
CA GLY A 116 6.13 -14.67 -7.32
C GLY A 116 5.16 -13.68 -7.94
N SER A 117 3.92 -14.12 -8.12
CA SER A 117 2.79 -13.29 -8.56
C SER A 117 1.80 -13.13 -7.41
N LEU A 118 1.34 -11.90 -7.19
CA LEU A 118 0.26 -11.60 -6.27
C LEU A 118 -1.09 -11.99 -6.89
N LEU A 119 -1.90 -12.72 -6.13
CA LEU A 119 -3.28 -13.08 -6.42
C LEU A 119 -4.23 -12.43 -5.40
#